data_AF-E9HWW5-F1
#
_entry.id   AF-E9HWW5-F1
#
_cell.length_a   1.000
_cell.length_b   1.000
_cell.length_c   1.000
_cell.angle_alpha   90.00
_cell.angle_beta   90.00
_cell.angle_gamma   90.00
#
_symmetry.space_group_name_H-M   'P 1'
#
loop_
_entity.id
_entity.type
_entity.pdbx_description
1 polymer ?
#
loop_
_entity_poly.entity_id
_entity_poly.type
_entity_poly.pdbx_seq_one_letter_code
_entity_poly.pdbx_strand_id
1 'polypeptide(L)'
;MRDLRKCKNETMYAKGAHKYAYDVMPPLQPVWMVNRKASSFHCKLAEVALENECDNCTINSPVGSIEYPYNGSVTRNLQTLVWEDAYKEQKPCYLKIVGESVYDGLLYKTRDPTVQRIQNRLSQTDYLVNVTAELELCGKAALFRINGMDKVLISINIPTPKLYTSYSSSSPNATGPTAQSLTVDIHSNGSYDGVDAKNVTDSKVPSSLAAEIQQAAHHQFTRDEAMDQINRLAGEIRRLQCENRKSTRNSILLGAKSNGWYAATQLHLPVCARLRVYGTQVEVSRCVPFNVTFGAERTKCGYQPRFMNYTLAHNGWKLVPYNPCYWPD
;
A
#
# COMPACT_ATOMS: atom_id res chain seq x y z
N MET A 1 -10.37 52.15 -9.04
CA MET A 1 -9.28 51.63 -8.15
C MET A 1 -8.34 52.69 -7.53
N ARG A 2 -8.16 53.93 -8.05
CA ARG A 2 -7.21 54.89 -7.43
C ARG A 2 -7.61 55.35 -6.01
N ASP A 3 -8.90 55.49 -5.73
CA ASP A 3 -9.40 55.98 -4.43
C ASP A 3 -9.38 54.96 -3.29
N LEU A 4 -9.07 53.69 -3.56
CA LEU A 4 -9.08 52.59 -2.58
C LEU A 4 -7.78 52.48 -1.75
N ARG A 5 -6.77 53.35 -1.98
CA ARG A 5 -5.45 53.27 -1.33
C ARG A 5 -5.40 53.97 0.04
N LYS A 6 -6.45 53.83 0.85
CA LYS A 6 -6.58 54.46 2.18
C LYS A 6 -6.85 53.44 3.28
N CYS A 7 -6.11 53.54 4.38
CA CYS A 7 -6.30 52.81 5.63
C CYS A 7 -6.88 53.77 6.68
N LYS A 8 -8.20 53.73 6.94
CA LYS A 8 -8.88 54.66 7.88
C LYS A 8 -8.49 56.14 7.65
N ASN A 9 -8.57 56.58 6.38
CA ASN A 9 -8.15 57.89 5.85
C ASN A 9 -6.63 58.09 5.59
N GLU A 10 -5.75 57.31 6.20
CA GLU A 10 -4.30 57.40 5.96
C GLU A 10 -3.91 56.81 4.60
N THR A 11 -2.95 57.42 3.90
CA THR A 11 -2.49 56.93 2.58
C THR A 11 -1.61 55.69 2.72
N MET A 12 -1.89 54.66 1.91
CA MET A 12 -1.07 53.44 1.85
C MET A 12 0.11 53.64 0.89
N TYR A 13 1.31 53.23 1.32
CA TYR A 13 2.54 53.35 0.54
C TYR A 13 2.78 52.10 -0.31
N ALA A 14 3.37 52.27 -1.50
CA ALA A 14 3.75 51.14 -2.35
C ALA A 14 4.93 50.37 -1.74
N LYS A 15 4.81 49.04 -1.67
CA LYS A 15 5.88 48.12 -1.24
C LYS A 15 6.37 47.22 -2.39
N GLY A 16 5.81 47.39 -3.59
CA GLY A 16 6.17 46.66 -4.80
C GLY A 16 5.10 46.85 -5.89
N ALA A 17 5.30 46.21 -7.04
CA ALA A 17 4.27 46.15 -8.08
C ALA A 17 2.97 45.56 -7.50
N HIS A 18 1.86 46.27 -7.66
CA HIS A 18 0.51 45.87 -7.22
C HIS A 18 0.39 45.53 -5.72
N LYS A 19 1.28 46.07 -4.87
CA LYS A 19 1.34 45.81 -3.42
C LYS A 19 1.49 47.12 -2.62
N TYR A 20 0.57 47.37 -1.70
CA TYR A 20 0.51 48.57 -0.85
C TYR A 20 0.36 48.19 0.62
N ALA A 21 0.96 48.96 1.52
CA ALA A 21 0.83 48.77 2.96
C ALA A 21 0.76 50.10 3.71
N TYR A 22 0.11 50.05 4.87
CA TYR A 22 0.21 51.04 5.93
C TYR A 22 0.70 50.30 7.17
N ASP A 23 1.99 50.43 7.46
CA ASP A 23 2.74 49.73 8.51
C ASP A 23 3.45 50.72 9.44
N VAL A 24 2.69 51.69 9.97
CA VAL A 24 3.20 52.70 10.91
C VAL A 24 3.23 52.13 12.33
N MET A 25 4.44 51.99 12.86
CA MET A 25 4.69 51.66 14.27
C MET A 25 4.21 52.82 15.16
N PRO A 26 3.48 52.57 16.26
CA PRO A 26 2.93 53.64 17.07
C PRO A 26 4.05 54.49 17.70
N PRO A 27 3.95 55.83 17.67
CA PRO A 27 5.00 56.72 18.20
C PRO A 27 5.06 56.65 19.72
N LEU A 28 5.87 55.73 20.23
CA LEU A 28 6.18 55.57 21.64
C LEU A 28 7.51 56.29 21.95
N GLN A 29 7.43 57.50 22.49
CA GLN A 29 8.59 58.15 23.08
C GLN A 29 9.03 57.38 24.34
N PRO A 30 10.34 57.12 24.52
CA PRO A 30 10.83 56.43 25.72
C PRO A 30 10.69 57.33 26.95
N VAL A 31 9.89 56.90 27.92
CA VAL A 31 9.72 57.56 29.22
C VAL A 31 9.89 56.53 30.32
N TRP A 32 10.67 56.85 31.35
CA TRP A 32 11.03 55.89 32.39
C TRP A 32 9.83 55.51 33.29
N MET A 33 9.72 54.23 33.61
CA MET A 33 8.77 53.65 34.58
C MET A 33 7.27 53.98 34.40
N VAL A 34 6.75 54.02 33.16
CA VAL A 34 5.31 54.15 32.89
C VAL A 34 4.81 53.07 31.91
N ASN A 35 3.81 52.30 32.32
CA ASN A 35 3.08 51.39 31.41
C ASN A 35 2.17 52.19 30.48
N ARG A 36 2.58 52.34 29.21
CA ARG A 36 1.76 52.88 28.12
C ARG A 36 1.18 51.73 27.28
N LYS A 37 -0.10 51.83 26.91
CA LYS A 37 -0.70 51.01 25.85
C LYS A 37 -0.92 51.91 24.63
N ALA A 38 -0.46 51.47 23.47
CA ALA A 38 -0.74 52.11 22.17
C ALA A 38 -1.23 51.04 21.19
N SER A 39 -2.17 51.40 20.33
CA SER A 39 -2.70 50.54 19.28
C SER A 39 -2.51 51.20 17.92
N SER A 40 -1.73 50.56 17.04
CA SER A 40 -1.71 50.88 15.61
C SER A 40 -2.69 49.99 14.86
N PHE A 41 -3.19 50.47 13.71
CA PHE A 41 -3.89 49.65 12.73
C PHE A 41 -2.97 49.46 11.54
N HIS A 42 -2.77 48.21 11.10
CA HIS A 42 -1.99 47.92 9.90
C HIS A 42 -2.93 47.45 8.79
N CYS A 43 -2.81 48.06 7.61
CA CYS A 43 -3.54 47.63 6.41
C CYS A 43 -2.55 47.12 5.36
N LYS A 44 -2.94 46.07 4.64
CA LYS A 44 -2.19 45.54 3.49
C LYS A 44 -3.16 45.31 2.34
N LEU A 45 -2.81 45.81 1.16
CA LEU A 45 -3.53 45.61 -0.08
C LEU A 45 -2.55 44.96 -1.06
N ALA A 46 -2.93 43.82 -1.64
CA ALA A 46 -2.15 43.13 -2.64
C ALA A 46 -3.10 42.60 -3.71
N GLU A 47 -2.71 42.73 -4.96
CA GLU A 47 -3.39 42.04 -6.05
C GLU A 47 -3.12 40.54 -5.97
N VAL A 48 -4.16 39.75 -6.19
CA VAL A 48 -4.16 38.29 -6.14
C VAL A 48 -4.95 37.81 -7.35
N ALA A 49 -4.32 37.04 -8.23
CA ALA A 49 -5.05 36.34 -9.28
C ALA A 49 -5.93 35.26 -8.63
N LEU A 50 -7.20 35.20 -9.03
CA LEU A 50 -8.10 34.11 -8.66
C LEU A 50 -8.39 33.30 -9.91
N GLU A 51 -8.12 32.01 -9.84
CA GLU A 51 -8.24 31.10 -10.98
C GLU A 51 -9.29 30.03 -10.69
N ASN A 52 -10.03 29.65 -11.72
CA ASN A 52 -11.20 28.79 -11.60
C ASN A 52 -11.27 27.82 -12.78
N GLU A 53 -11.67 26.58 -12.51
CA GLU A 53 -11.68 25.48 -13.48
C GLU A 53 -12.96 25.49 -14.35
N CYS A 54 -14.07 26.01 -13.83
CA CYS A 54 -15.33 26.16 -14.56
C CYS A 54 -16.18 27.32 -13.99
N ASP A 55 -17.14 27.83 -14.77
CA ASP A 55 -17.92 29.03 -14.38
C ASP A 55 -18.71 28.89 -13.07
N ASN A 56 -19.06 27.67 -12.66
CA ASN A 56 -19.82 27.38 -11.44
C ASN A 56 -19.03 26.57 -10.38
N CYS A 57 -17.70 26.46 -10.55
CA CYS A 57 -16.85 25.63 -9.68
C CYS A 57 -16.57 26.31 -8.31
N THR A 58 -15.77 25.68 -7.44
CA THR A 58 -15.33 26.33 -6.19
C THR A 58 -13.95 26.94 -6.38
N ILE A 59 -13.81 28.25 -6.16
CA ILE A 59 -12.52 28.96 -6.29
C ILE A 59 -11.71 28.72 -5.01
N ASN A 60 -10.48 28.22 -5.16
CA ASN A 60 -9.54 28.12 -4.05
C ASN A 60 -8.77 29.43 -3.93
N SER A 61 -8.95 30.15 -2.82
CA SER A 61 -8.33 31.47 -2.60
C SER A 61 -7.52 31.50 -1.31
N PRO A 62 -6.67 32.52 -1.10
CA PRO A 62 -5.92 32.70 0.16
C PRO A 62 -6.80 32.87 1.41
N VAL A 63 -8.08 33.26 1.25
CA VAL A 63 -9.04 33.36 2.37
C VAL A 63 -9.83 32.06 2.59
N GLY A 64 -9.56 31.02 1.79
CA GLY A 64 -10.27 29.74 1.77
C GLY A 64 -11.09 29.52 0.50
N SER A 65 -11.92 28.48 0.49
CA SER A 65 -12.79 28.15 -0.64
C SER A 65 -13.95 29.13 -0.77
N ILE A 66 -14.20 29.59 -2.01
CA ILE A 66 -15.29 30.47 -2.40
C ILE A 66 -16.26 29.68 -3.27
N GLU A 67 -17.44 29.42 -2.73
CA GLU A 67 -18.52 28.72 -3.42
C GLU A 67 -19.24 29.65 -4.41
N TYR A 68 -19.88 29.05 -5.42
CA TYR A 68 -20.74 29.75 -6.36
C TYR A 68 -22.11 30.08 -5.70
N PRO A 69 -22.74 31.24 -5.96
CA PRO A 69 -22.35 32.31 -6.90
C PRO A 69 -21.34 33.32 -6.32
N TYR A 70 -20.50 33.87 -7.20
CA TYR A 70 -19.43 34.81 -6.82
C TYR A 70 -19.95 36.25 -6.72
N ASN A 71 -20.14 36.77 -5.51
CA ASN A 71 -20.73 38.10 -5.28
C ASN A 71 -19.76 39.29 -5.44
N GLY A 72 -18.76 39.20 -6.33
CA GLY A 72 -17.72 40.23 -6.55
C GLY A 72 -16.83 40.55 -5.33
N SER A 73 -17.12 39.97 -4.17
CA SER A 73 -16.30 40.09 -2.97
C SER A 73 -16.55 38.91 -2.03
N VAL A 74 -15.51 38.55 -1.27
CA VAL A 74 -15.64 37.65 -0.12
C VAL A 74 -14.82 38.21 1.03
N THR A 75 -15.41 38.25 2.22
CA THR A 75 -14.69 38.57 3.46
C THR A 75 -14.71 37.36 4.37
N ARG A 76 -13.53 36.92 4.80
CA ARG A 76 -13.38 35.94 5.89
C ARG A 76 -12.37 36.48 6.90
N ASN A 77 -12.76 36.54 8.16
CA ASN A 77 -11.99 37.17 9.24
C ASN A 77 -11.60 38.62 8.91
N LEU A 78 -10.30 38.94 8.91
CA LEU A 78 -9.75 40.27 8.64
C LEU A 78 -9.25 40.43 7.18
N GLN A 79 -9.63 39.52 6.28
CA GLN A 79 -9.22 39.55 4.88
C GLN A 79 -10.44 39.64 3.97
N THR A 80 -10.41 40.60 3.05
CA THR A 80 -11.43 40.79 2.02
C THR A 80 -10.77 40.69 0.65
N LEU A 81 -11.29 39.81 -0.20
CA LEU A 81 -11.02 39.80 -1.63
C LEU A 81 -12.16 40.53 -2.35
N VAL A 82 -11.83 41.28 -3.40
CA VAL A 82 -12.79 42.02 -4.24
C VAL A 82 -12.35 41.85 -5.69
N TRP A 83 -13.30 41.57 -6.58
CA TRP A 83 -13.13 41.42 -8.03
C TRP A 83 -14.40 41.90 -8.74
N GLU A 84 -14.27 42.24 -10.01
CA GLU A 84 -15.42 42.55 -10.88
C GLU A 84 -15.41 41.54 -12.03
N ASP A 85 -16.57 41.06 -12.45
CA ASP A 85 -16.67 40.04 -13.51
C ASP A 85 -16.04 40.49 -14.84
N ALA A 86 -16.01 41.79 -15.11
CA ALA A 86 -15.39 42.39 -16.29
C ALA A 86 -13.85 42.24 -16.33
N TYR A 87 -13.20 41.95 -15.21
CA TYR A 87 -11.75 41.66 -15.14
C TYR A 87 -11.43 40.16 -15.21
N LYS A 88 -12.43 39.29 -15.39
CA LYS A 88 -12.23 37.84 -15.57
C LYS A 88 -11.67 37.54 -16.96
N GLU A 89 -10.36 37.34 -17.06
CA GLU A 89 -9.72 36.84 -18.28
C GLU A 89 -10.10 35.37 -18.51
N GLN A 90 -10.80 35.07 -19.61
CA GLN A 90 -10.97 33.68 -20.07
C GLN A 90 -9.68 33.20 -20.74
N LYS A 91 -8.88 32.42 -20.00
CA LYS A 91 -7.77 31.66 -20.57
C LYS A 91 -8.30 30.39 -21.28
N PRO A 92 -7.66 29.94 -22.37
CA PRO A 92 -8.01 28.67 -23.00
C PRO A 92 -7.81 27.50 -22.01
N CYS A 93 -8.58 26.43 -22.16
CA CYS A 93 -8.37 25.19 -21.40
C CYS A 93 -7.03 24.56 -21.81
N TYR A 94 -6.12 24.33 -20.86
CA TYR A 94 -4.91 23.56 -21.08
C TYR A 94 -4.60 22.65 -19.88
N LEU A 95 -4.06 21.46 -20.17
CA LEU A 95 -3.64 20.49 -19.16
C LEU A 95 -2.15 20.68 -18.87
N LYS A 96 -1.76 20.73 -17.59
CA LYS A 96 -0.35 20.81 -17.19
C LYS A 96 0.25 19.43 -17.05
N ILE A 97 1.46 19.25 -17.56
CA ILE A 97 2.24 18.02 -17.38
C ILE A 97 2.92 18.07 -16.00
N VAL A 98 2.69 17.03 -15.20
CA VAL A 98 3.10 16.95 -13.78
C VAL A 98 4.35 16.09 -13.61
N GLY A 99 4.45 15.03 -14.40
CA GLY A 99 5.58 14.11 -14.42
C GLY A 99 6.06 13.89 -15.85
N GLU A 100 7.29 13.40 -16.00
CA GLU A 100 7.79 12.98 -17.31
C GLU A 100 6.97 11.82 -17.87
N SER A 101 6.89 11.72 -19.19
CA SER A 101 6.24 10.62 -19.89
C SER A 101 6.90 9.30 -19.48
N VAL A 102 6.15 8.48 -18.73
CA VAL A 102 6.65 7.20 -18.23
C VAL A 102 6.58 6.19 -19.38
N TYR A 103 7.69 6.06 -20.10
CA TYR A 103 7.89 4.98 -21.06
C TYR A 103 8.01 3.64 -20.32
N ASP A 104 7.44 2.59 -20.90
CA ASP A 104 7.40 1.23 -20.34
C ASP A 104 6.58 1.09 -19.05
N GLY A 105 5.52 1.89 -18.90
CA GLY A 105 4.50 1.65 -17.89
C GLY A 105 3.73 0.36 -18.19
N LEU A 106 3.69 -0.56 -17.23
CA LEU A 106 3.03 -1.86 -17.37
C LEU A 106 1.64 -1.83 -16.72
N LEU A 107 0.62 -2.20 -17.49
CA LEU A 107 -0.78 -2.20 -17.06
C LEU A 107 -1.22 -3.58 -16.53
N TYR A 108 -1.76 -3.60 -15.31
CA TYR A 108 -2.27 -4.78 -14.62
C TYR A 108 -3.73 -4.59 -14.23
N LYS A 109 -4.50 -5.67 -14.27
CA LYS A 109 -5.85 -5.70 -13.70
C LYS A 109 -5.78 -5.84 -12.18
N THR A 110 -6.66 -5.16 -11.45
CA THR A 110 -6.88 -5.46 -10.04
C THR A 110 -8.01 -6.50 -9.86
N ARG A 111 -8.37 -6.81 -8.61
CA ARG A 111 -9.56 -7.64 -8.32
C ARG A 111 -10.86 -6.92 -8.63
N ASP A 112 -10.83 -5.59 -8.64
CA ASP A 112 -11.95 -4.74 -9.02
C ASP A 112 -11.86 -4.47 -10.53
N PRO A 113 -12.88 -4.83 -11.35
CA PRO A 113 -12.85 -4.56 -12.78
C PRO A 113 -12.86 -3.04 -13.11
N THR A 114 -13.25 -2.20 -12.16
CA THR A 114 -13.29 -0.73 -12.32
C THR A 114 -11.92 -0.07 -12.11
N VAL A 115 -10.98 -0.76 -11.47
CA VAL A 115 -9.65 -0.23 -11.14
C VAL A 115 -8.56 -1.05 -11.83
N GLN A 116 -7.68 -0.36 -12.53
CA GLN A 116 -6.45 -0.92 -13.10
C GLN A 116 -5.23 -0.32 -12.40
N ARG A 117 -4.10 -1.01 -12.50
CA ARG A 117 -2.85 -0.64 -11.84
C ARG A 117 -1.79 -0.42 -12.91
N ILE A 118 -1.12 0.73 -12.90
CA ILE A 118 -0.01 1.06 -13.78
C ILE A 118 1.25 1.07 -12.96
N GLN A 119 2.12 0.09 -13.16
CA GLN A 119 3.39 -0.05 -12.45
C GLN A 119 4.55 0.18 -13.42
N ASN A 120 5.55 0.97 -13.05
CA ASN A 120 6.79 1.09 -13.80
C ASN A 120 7.99 0.77 -12.90
N ARG A 121 8.80 -0.20 -13.34
CA ARG A 121 9.94 -0.70 -12.55
C ARG A 121 11.19 0.18 -12.62
N LEU A 122 11.35 0.97 -13.68
CA LEU A 122 12.50 1.86 -13.89
C LEU A 122 12.39 3.11 -13.00
N SER A 123 11.22 3.75 -13.01
CA SER A 123 10.89 4.90 -12.15
C SER A 123 10.43 4.49 -10.74
N GLN A 124 10.22 3.19 -10.50
CA GLN A 124 9.71 2.64 -9.23
C GLN A 124 8.41 3.32 -8.78
N THR A 125 7.50 3.57 -9.72
CA THR A 125 6.20 4.22 -9.48
C THR A 125 5.04 3.27 -9.73
N ASP A 126 3.93 3.52 -9.06
CA ASP A 126 2.74 2.69 -9.11
C ASP A 126 1.47 3.53 -8.90
N TYR A 127 0.50 3.39 -9.80
CA TYR A 127 -0.73 4.19 -9.83
C TYR A 127 -1.96 3.29 -9.93
N LEU A 128 -2.92 3.50 -9.04
CA LEU A 128 -4.26 2.89 -9.15
C LEU A 128 -5.18 3.84 -9.88
N VAL A 129 -5.74 3.39 -10.99
CA VAL A 129 -6.45 4.22 -11.97
C VAL A 129 -7.87 3.70 -12.15
N ASN A 130 -8.86 4.58 -12.01
CA ASN A 130 -10.26 4.24 -12.29
C ASN A 130 -10.53 4.35 -13.79
N VAL A 131 -10.93 3.24 -14.41
CA VAL A 131 -11.15 3.11 -15.86
C VAL A 131 -12.62 3.12 -16.27
N THR A 132 -13.57 3.36 -15.36
CA THR A 132 -15.02 3.34 -15.70
C THR A 132 -15.49 4.58 -16.43
N ALA A 133 -14.79 5.70 -16.28
CA ALA A 133 -15.10 6.97 -16.90
C ALA A 133 -13.84 7.52 -17.57
N GLU A 134 -13.71 7.27 -18.87
CA GLU A 134 -12.79 8.03 -19.72
C GLU A 134 -13.26 9.49 -19.75
N LEU A 135 -12.33 10.41 -19.50
CA LEU A 135 -12.58 11.84 -19.50
C LEU A 135 -11.96 12.47 -20.75
N GLU A 136 -12.68 13.43 -21.31
CA GLU A 136 -12.17 14.35 -22.31
C GLU A 136 -12.06 15.75 -21.69
N LEU A 137 -10.84 16.28 -21.58
CA LEU A 137 -10.56 17.59 -21.00
C LEU A 137 -9.59 18.36 -21.90
N CYS A 138 -9.89 19.64 -22.15
CA CYS A 138 -9.10 20.52 -23.00
C CYS A 138 -8.72 19.92 -24.39
N GLY A 139 -9.61 19.11 -24.98
CA GLY A 139 -9.37 18.44 -26.26
C GLY A 139 -8.43 17.23 -26.23
N LYS A 140 -8.03 16.74 -25.04
CA LYS A 140 -7.41 15.42 -24.86
C LYS A 140 -8.45 14.43 -24.33
N ALA A 141 -8.67 13.33 -25.06
CA ALA A 141 -9.40 12.15 -24.62
C ALA A 141 -8.45 11.15 -23.90
N ALA A 142 -8.92 9.95 -23.56
CA ALA A 142 -8.16 8.90 -22.86
C ALA A 142 -7.55 9.33 -21.51
N LEU A 143 -8.18 10.27 -20.81
CA LEU A 143 -7.79 10.70 -19.46
C LEU A 143 -8.55 9.92 -18.39
N PHE A 144 -7.83 9.44 -17.39
CA PHE A 144 -8.39 8.68 -16.28
C PHE A 144 -8.00 9.30 -14.94
N ARG A 145 -8.82 9.11 -13.90
CA ARG A 145 -8.53 9.60 -12.55
C ARG A 145 -7.64 8.63 -11.80
N ILE A 146 -6.64 9.16 -11.09
CA ILE A 146 -5.82 8.35 -10.17
C ILE A 146 -6.51 8.33 -8.79
N ASN A 147 -6.72 7.14 -8.24
CA ASN A 147 -7.40 6.95 -6.97
C ASN A 147 -6.62 7.61 -5.83
N GLY A 148 -7.29 8.47 -5.06
CA GLY A 148 -6.69 9.24 -3.97
C GLY A 148 -6.02 10.56 -4.41
N MET A 149 -6.07 10.92 -5.70
CA MET A 149 -5.54 12.19 -6.21
C MET A 149 -6.55 12.87 -7.14
N ASP A 150 -7.57 13.50 -6.58
CA ASP A 150 -8.73 14.05 -7.32
C ASP A 150 -8.39 15.06 -8.42
N LYS A 151 -7.25 15.75 -8.30
CA LYS A 151 -6.75 16.73 -9.28
C LYS A 151 -5.72 16.17 -10.25
N VAL A 152 -5.33 14.90 -10.12
CA VAL A 152 -4.31 14.28 -10.98
C VAL A 152 -4.97 13.27 -11.91
N LEU A 153 -4.72 13.48 -13.19
CA LEU A 153 -5.23 12.69 -14.30
C LEU A 153 -4.06 11.97 -14.97
N ILE A 154 -4.36 10.86 -15.62
CA ILE A 154 -3.37 10.07 -16.34
C ILE A 154 -3.86 9.80 -17.75
N SER A 155 -3.04 10.16 -18.73
CA SER A 155 -3.27 9.90 -20.15
C SER A 155 -2.57 8.60 -20.52
N ILE A 156 -3.31 7.66 -21.08
CA ILE A 156 -2.77 6.34 -21.44
C ILE A 156 -2.83 6.20 -22.96
N ASN A 157 -1.67 6.33 -23.63
CA ASN A 157 -1.59 6.23 -25.09
C ASN A 157 -1.68 4.76 -25.54
N ILE A 158 -2.91 4.23 -25.64
CA ILE A 158 -3.18 2.89 -26.22
C ILE A 158 -3.76 3.04 -27.63
N PRO A 159 -3.16 2.41 -28.66
CA PRO A 159 -3.81 2.23 -29.94
C PRO A 159 -4.95 1.20 -29.84
N THR A 160 -6.17 1.70 -29.69
CA THR A 160 -7.49 1.01 -29.77
C THR A 160 -8.01 0.24 -28.53
N PRO A 161 -9.35 0.16 -28.32
CA PRO A 161 -9.94 -0.22 -27.04
C PRO A 161 -10.02 -1.74 -26.74
N LYS A 162 -9.42 -2.60 -27.58
CA LYS A 162 -9.68 -4.06 -27.56
C LYS A 162 -8.78 -4.88 -26.63
N LEU A 163 -7.92 -4.25 -25.82
CA LEU A 163 -6.86 -4.95 -25.08
C LEU A 163 -7.14 -5.18 -23.59
N TYR A 164 -8.33 -4.82 -23.10
CA TYR A 164 -8.75 -5.02 -21.69
C TYR A 164 -9.02 -6.49 -21.29
N THR A 165 -8.47 -7.49 -21.97
CA THR A 165 -8.73 -8.92 -21.72
C THR A 165 -7.49 -9.82 -21.83
N SER A 166 -6.54 -9.67 -20.92
CA SER A 166 -5.65 -10.77 -20.51
C SER A 166 -5.74 -10.97 -18.99
N TYR A 167 -5.70 -12.24 -18.58
CA TYR A 167 -5.73 -12.69 -17.19
C TYR A 167 -4.30 -12.98 -16.72
N SER A 168 -4.03 -12.81 -15.43
CA SER A 168 -3.28 -13.83 -14.68
C SER A 168 -4.15 -14.32 -13.52
N SER A 169 -4.93 -15.36 -13.79
CA SER A 169 -5.52 -16.17 -12.72
C SER A 169 -4.39 -16.85 -11.96
N SER A 170 -4.50 -16.87 -10.64
CA SER A 170 -3.58 -17.53 -9.72
C SER A 170 -3.31 -18.98 -10.15
N SER A 171 -2.09 -19.27 -10.62
CA SER A 171 -1.61 -20.63 -10.90
C SER A 171 -0.09 -20.71 -10.76
N PRO A 172 0.52 -21.80 -10.26
CA PRO A 172 1.92 -21.79 -9.79
C PRO A 172 3.00 -21.74 -10.88
N ASN A 173 2.63 -21.85 -12.16
CA ASN A 173 3.54 -21.87 -13.32
C ASN A 173 3.16 -20.80 -14.36
N ALA A 174 2.79 -19.61 -13.91
CA ALA A 174 2.59 -18.48 -14.81
C ALA A 174 3.96 -17.87 -15.20
N THR A 175 4.37 -18.07 -16.45
CA THR A 175 5.20 -17.07 -17.14
C THR A 175 4.53 -15.70 -16.97
N GLY A 176 5.34 -14.66 -16.74
CA GLY A 176 4.84 -13.36 -16.26
C GLY A 176 3.73 -12.78 -17.15
N PRO A 177 2.86 -11.92 -16.58
CA PRO A 177 1.76 -11.31 -17.33
C PRO A 177 2.30 -10.65 -18.60
N THR A 178 1.58 -10.81 -19.70
CA THR A 178 1.87 -10.19 -21.01
C THR A 178 1.61 -8.69 -20.93
N ALA A 179 2.46 -8.02 -20.15
CA ALA A 179 2.35 -6.63 -19.83
C ALA A 179 2.76 -5.81 -21.05
N GLN A 180 1.86 -4.96 -21.51
CA GLN A 180 2.14 -4.09 -22.65
C GLN A 180 2.87 -2.85 -22.16
N SER A 181 3.94 -2.51 -22.86
CA SER A 181 4.68 -1.27 -22.70
C SER A 181 3.79 -0.10 -23.13
N LEU A 182 3.46 0.79 -22.20
CA LEU A 182 2.66 1.99 -22.47
C LEU A 182 3.47 3.26 -22.20
N THR A 183 3.20 4.30 -22.99
CA THR A 183 3.60 5.67 -22.68
C THR A 183 2.48 6.31 -21.86
N VAL A 184 2.84 6.77 -20.66
CA VAL A 184 1.89 7.25 -19.66
C VAL A 184 2.25 8.68 -19.26
N ASP A 185 1.37 9.63 -19.55
CA ASP A 185 1.57 11.06 -19.21
C ASP A 185 0.69 11.45 -18.03
N ILE A 186 1.29 12.06 -17.00
CA ILE A 186 0.56 12.51 -15.80
C ILE A 186 0.23 13.99 -15.94
N HIS A 187 -1.06 14.32 -15.86
CA HIS A 187 -1.59 15.67 -15.98
C HIS A 187 -2.23 16.14 -14.67
N SER A 188 -2.23 17.44 -14.40
CA SER A 188 -3.01 18.03 -13.29
C SER A 188 -4.09 18.95 -13.82
N ASN A 189 -5.27 18.84 -13.22
CA ASN A 189 -6.31 19.83 -13.32
C ASN A 189 -6.02 20.97 -12.33
N GLY A 190 -5.75 22.18 -12.84
CA GLY A 190 -5.55 23.40 -12.04
C GLY A 190 -4.31 24.23 -12.39
N SER A 191 -4.45 25.55 -12.28
CA SER A 191 -3.38 26.55 -12.50
C SER A 191 -2.70 26.95 -11.16
N TYR A 192 -1.36 27.11 -11.08
CA TYR A 192 -0.52 28.33 -11.27
C TYR A 192 0.78 27.99 -12.04
N ASP A 193 1.58 28.90 -12.60
CA ASP A 193 1.72 30.36 -12.42
C ASP A 193 1.99 31.07 -13.78
N GLY A 194 2.26 32.39 -13.80
CA GLY A 194 2.39 33.21 -15.02
C GLY A 194 3.82 33.49 -15.51
N VAL A 195 4.05 33.24 -16.80
CA VAL A 195 5.11 33.86 -17.64
C VAL A 195 4.53 34.10 -19.04
N ASP A 196 5.03 35.13 -19.75
CA ASP A 196 4.47 35.71 -20.98
C ASP A 196 4.02 34.72 -22.06
N ALA A 197 2.83 34.98 -22.62
CA ALA A 197 2.15 34.18 -23.64
C ALA A 197 2.77 34.28 -25.05
N LYS A 198 4.08 34.04 -25.20
CA LYS A 198 4.77 33.99 -26.51
C LYS A 198 5.64 32.77 -26.79
N ASN A 199 5.80 31.84 -25.85
CA ASN A 199 6.39 30.52 -26.12
C ASN A 199 5.58 29.43 -25.41
N VAL A 200 4.68 28.76 -26.15
CA VAL A 200 3.93 27.60 -25.63
C VAL A 200 4.82 26.35 -25.75
N THR A 201 5.69 26.19 -24.77
CA THR A 201 6.31 24.89 -24.41
C THR A 201 5.77 24.49 -23.04
N ASP A 202 5.30 23.24 -22.92
CA ASP A 202 4.54 22.70 -21.79
C ASP A 202 4.80 23.35 -20.43
N SER A 203 3.78 24.03 -19.88
CA SER A 203 3.88 24.62 -18.55
C SER A 203 3.91 23.51 -17.50
N LYS A 204 5.12 23.07 -17.13
CA LYS A 204 5.33 22.09 -16.05
C LYS A 204 4.82 22.64 -14.72
N VAL A 205 4.25 21.74 -13.92
CA VAL A 205 3.83 22.02 -12.53
C VAL A 205 5.06 22.36 -11.67
N PRO A 206 4.93 23.18 -10.60
CA PRO A 206 6.00 23.43 -9.64
C PRO A 206 6.66 22.13 -9.16
N SER A 207 7.99 22.11 -9.13
CA SER A 207 8.80 20.91 -8.88
C SER A 207 8.52 20.23 -7.54
N SER A 208 8.05 20.98 -6.53
CA SER A 208 7.62 20.42 -5.24
C SER A 208 6.41 19.49 -5.37
N LEU A 209 5.36 19.91 -6.10
CA LEU A 209 4.15 19.11 -6.28
C LEU A 209 4.40 17.90 -7.20
N ALA A 210 5.27 18.05 -8.20
CA ALA A 210 5.75 16.92 -9.00
C ALA A 210 6.47 15.87 -8.13
N ALA A 211 7.34 16.31 -7.22
CA ALA A 211 8.06 15.43 -6.31
C ALA A 211 7.13 14.75 -5.29
N GLU A 212 6.13 15.45 -4.74
CA GLU A 212 5.14 14.87 -3.84
C GLU A 212 4.36 13.71 -4.49
N ILE A 213 3.94 13.88 -5.75
CA ILE A 213 3.19 12.86 -6.50
C ILE A 213 4.08 11.66 -6.84
N GLN A 214 5.32 11.89 -7.28
CA GLN A 214 6.30 10.81 -7.49
C GLN A 214 6.61 10.06 -6.19
N GLN A 215 6.75 10.76 -5.06
CA GLN A 215 7.00 10.16 -3.76
C GLN A 215 5.81 9.30 -3.30
N ALA A 216 4.57 9.76 -3.50
CA ALA A 216 3.37 8.97 -3.19
C ALA A 216 3.31 7.67 -4.02
N ALA A 217 3.57 7.76 -5.33
CA ALA A 217 3.60 6.61 -6.22
C ALA A 217 4.74 5.63 -5.90
N HIS A 218 5.89 6.14 -5.44
CA HIS A 218 7.03 5.33 -5.01
C HIS A 218 6.79 4.59 -3.68
N HIS A 219 6.12 5.25 -2.72
CA HIS A 219 5.67 4.59 -1.49
C HIS A 219 4.67 3.46 -1.78
N GLN A 220 3.75 3.67 -2.75
CA GLN A 220 2.81 2.63 -3.18
C GLN A 220 3.56 1.43 -3.82
N PHE A 221 4.46 1.70 -4.77
CA PHE A 221 5.30 0.68 -5.41
C PHE A 221 6.06 -0.17 -4.38
N THR A 222 6.77 0.48 -3.45
CA THR A 222 7.62 -0.16 -2.45
C THR A 222 6.80 -1.02 -1.47
N ARG A 223 5.64 -0.51 -1.04
CA ARG A 223 4.71 -1.24 -0.17
C ARG A 223 4.21 -2.52 -0.84
N ASP A 224 3.81 -2.44 -2.11
CA ASP A 224 3.18 -3.56 -2.79
C ASP A 224 4.18 -4.62 -3.25
N GLU A 225 5.40 -4.23 -3.65
CA GLU A 225 6.50 -5.17 -3.91
C GLU A 225 6.87 -5.95 -2.63
N ALA A 226 6.96 -5.28 -1.48
CA ALA A 226 7.17 -5.95 -0.20
C ALA A 226 6.03 -6.91 0.16
N MET A 227 4.77 -6.53 -0.10
CA MET A 227 3.61 -7.39 0.14
C MET A 227 3.57 -8.60 -0.81
N ASP A 228 3.93 -8.46 -2.08
CA ASP A 228 4.01 -9.61 -3.00
C ASP A 228 5.09 -10.60 -2.55
N GLN A 229 6.28 -10.11 -2.17
CA GLN A 229 7.36 -10.96 -1.65
C GLN A 229 6.94 -11.72 -0.37
N ILE A 230 6.24 -11.05 0.56
CA ILE A 230 5.68 -11.68 1.77
C ILE A 230 4.63 -12.73 1.41
N ASN A 231 3.71 -12.44 0.49
CA ASN A 231 2.67 -13.37 0.06
C ASN A 231 3.25 -14.60 -0.65
N ARG A 232 4.25 -14.41 -1.52
CA ARG A 232 5.00 -15.48 -2.19
C ARG A 232 5.71 -16.38 -1.16
N LEU A 233 6.43 -15.79 -0.21
CA LEU A 233 7.10 -16.53 0.86
C LEU A 233 6.09 -17.31 1.74
N ALA A 234 4.95 -16.71 2.08
CA ALA A 234 3.90 -17.40 2.82
C ALA A 234 3.30 -18.58 2.04
N GLY A 235 3.19 -18.47 0.71
CA GLY A 235 2.80 -19.57 -0.17
C GLY A 235 3.82 -20.72 -0.17
N GLU A 236 5.11 -20.39 -0.34
CA GLU A 236 6.22 -21.34 -0.29
C GLU A 236 6.30 -22.08 1.06
N ILE A 237 6.19 -21.36 2.18
CA ILE A 237 6.16 -21.95 3.53
C ILE A 237 4.99 -22.94 3.68
N ARG A 238 3.79 -22.59 3.19
CA ARG A 238 2.63 -23.50 3.21
C ARG A 238 2.86 -24.75 2.36
N ARG A 239 3.50 -24.63 1.19
CA ARG A 239 3.88 -25.79 0.36
C ARG A 239 4.86 -26.70 1.10
N LEU A 240 5.95 -26.14 1.63
CA LEU A 240 6.97 -26.90 2.37
C LEU A 240 6.40 -27.55 3.64
N GLN A 241 5.47 -26.89 4.36
CA GLN A 241 4.78 -27.50 5.49
C GLN A 241 3.90 -28.70 5.08
N CYS A 242 3.24 -28.62 3.92
CA CYS A 242 2.44 -29.72 3.38
C CYS A 242 3.34 -30.91 2.94
N GLU A 243 4.44 -30.61 2.25
CA GLU A 243 5.43 -31.61 1.82
C GLU A 243 6.13 -32.28 3.01
N ASN A 244 6.51 -31.50 4.02
CA ASN A 244 7.06 -32.03 5.26
C ASN A 244 6.06 -32.96 5.96
N ARG A 245 4.79 -32.53 6.15
CA ARG A 245 3.73 -33.39 6.72
C ARG A 245 3.52 -34.68 5.94
N LYS A 246 3.58 -34.63 4.60
CA LYS A 246 3.49 -35.82 3.72
C LYS A 246 4.70 -36.75 3.93
N SER A 247 5.90 -36.20 4.05
CA SER A 247 7.13 -36.94 4.36
C SER A 247 7.05 -37.59 5.75
N THR A 248 6.71 -36.82 6.79
CA THR A 248 6.52 -37.31 8.16
C THR A 248 5.50 -38.46 8.21
N ARG A 249 4.35 -38.33 7.52
CA ARG A 249 3.36 -39.42 7.40
C ARG A 249 3.97 -40.69 6.82
N ASN A 250 4.75 -40.59 5.74
CA ASN A 250 5.40 -41.74 5.11
C ASN A 250 6.42 -42.40 6.04
N SER A 251 7.25 -41.61 6.72
CA SER A 251 8.20 -42.10 7.73
C SER A 251 7.50 -42.80 8.89
N ILE A 252 6.40 -42.26 9.40
CA ILE A 252 5.56 -42.91 10.42
C ILE A 252 4.98 -44.23 9.91
N LEU A 253 4.46 -44.27 8.68
CA LEU A 253 3.89 -45.50 8.09
C LEU A 253 4.95 -46.61 7.96
N LEU A 254 6.18 -46.28 7.54
CA LEU A 254 7.29 -47.22 7.47
C LEU A 254 7.76 -47.66 8.87
N GLY A 255 7.94 -46.70 9.79
CA GLY A 255 8.30 -46.97 11.18
C GLY A 255 7.28 -47.85 11.91
N ALA A 256 5.98 -47.62 11.68
CA ALA A 256 4.89 -48.39 12.29
C ALA A 256 4.76 -49.80 11.73
N LYS A 257 5.13 -50.04 10.46
CA LYS A 257 5.25 -51.39 9.89
C LYS A 257 6.38 -52.20 10.56
N SER A 258 7.49 -51.55 10.91
CA SER A 258 8.62 -52.18 11.62
C SER A 258 8.34 -52.36 13.12
N ASN A 259 8.03 -51.28 13.82
CA ASN A 259 7.74 -51.27 15.25
C ASN A 259 6.67 -50.22 15.61
N GLY A 260 5.41 -50.64 15.57
CA GLY A 260 4.24 -49.80 15.90
C GLY A 260 4.21 -49.20 17.31
N TRP A 261 4.99 -49.72 18.28
CA TRP A 261 5.13 -49.10 19.60
C TRP A 261 6.08 -47.91 19.57
N TYR A 262 7.25 -48.09 18.95
CA TYR A 262 8.24 -47.01 18.79
C TYR A 262 7.69 -45.85 17.94
N ALA A 263 6.98 -46.17 16.86
CA ALA A 263 6.31 -45.16 16.04
C ALA A 263 5.20 -44.40 16.81
N ALA A 264 4.54 -45.04 17.78
CA ALA A 264 3.60 -44.38 18.68
C ALA A 264 4.30 -43.42 19.65
N THR A 265 5.46 -43.80 20.20
CA THR A 265 6.25 -42.92 21.07
C THR A 265 6.83 -41.70 20.33
N GLN A 266 7.24 -41.86 19.06
CA GLN A 266 7.66 -40.75 18.20
C GLN A 266 6.53 -39.74 17.89
N LEU A 267 5.28 -40.20 17.95
CA LEU A 267 4.10 -39.35 17.82
C LEU A 267 3.61 -38.76 19.16
N HIS A 268 4.34 -38.96 20.26
CA HIS A 268 3.92 -38.59 21.62
C HIS A 268 2.52 -39.10 21.98
N LEU A 269 2.14 -40.27 21.47
CA LEU A 269 0.89 -40.92 21.86
C LEU A 269 0.95 -41.36 23.34
N PRO A 270 -0.21 -41.50 24.01
CA PRO A 270 -0.25 -41.95 25.40
C PRO A 270 0.52 -43.26 25.62
N VAL A 271 1.05 -43.42 26.84
CA VAL A 271 1.69 -44.66 27.30
C VAL A 271 0.75 -45.84 27.01
N CYS A 272 1.31 -46.97 26.54
CA CYS A 272 0.53 -48.13 26.10
C CYS A 272 -0.28 -47.90 24.80
N ALA A 273 0.27 -47.17 23.82
CA ALA A 273 -0.28 -47.06 22.46
C ALA A 273 0.59 -47.78 21.41
N ARG A 274 -0.05 -48.49 20.47
CA ARG A 274 0.58 -49.16 19.33
C ARG A 274 -0.15 -48.84 18.03
N LEU A 275 0.60 -48.42 17.02
CA LEU A 275 0.14 -48.29 15.65
C LEU A 275 0.10 -49.64 14.93
N ARG A 276 -0.93 -49.85 14.10
CA ARG A 276 -1.02 -50.95 13.13
C ARG A 276 -1.37 -50.37 11.76
N VAL A 277 -0.63 -50.75 10.73
CA VAL A 277 -0.76 -50.17 9.39
C VAL A 277 -1.53 -51.11 8.47
N TYR A 278 -2.63 -50.62 7.91
CA TYR A 278 -3.48 -51.32 6.94
C TYR A 278 -3.42 -50.56 5.61
N GLY A 279 -2.47 -50.92 4.75
CA GLY A 279 -2.20 -50.23 3.49
C GLY A 279 -1.78 -48.77 3.72
N THR A 280 -2.70 -47.83 3.51
CA THR A 280 -2.54 -46.37 3.69
C THR A 280 -3.17 -45.83 4.98
N GLN A 281 -3.91 -46.67 5.70
CA GLN A 281 -4.59 -46.36 6.97
C GLN A 281 -3.76 -46.83 8.17
N VAL A 282 -3.99 -46.22 9.34
CA VAL A 282 -3.34 -46.61 10.60
C VAL A 282 -4.40 -46.72 11.69
N GLU A 283 -4.47 -47.88 12.32
CA GLU A 283 -5.23 -48.12 13.54
C GLU A 283 -4.36 -47.80 14.77
N VAL A 284 -4.92 -47.12 15.77
CA VAL A 284 -4.28 -46.89 17.07
C VAL A 284 -4.89 -47.84 18.10
N SER A 285 -4.19 -48.92 18.39
CA SER A 285 -4.54 -49.82 19.50
C SER A 285 -3.99 -49.24 20.82
N ARG A 286 -4.84 -49.15 21.85
CA ARG A 286 -4.45 -48.75 23.22
C ARG A 286 -4.53 -49.96 24.15
N CYS A 287 -3.69 -49.99 25.18
CA CYS A 287 -3.74 -50.96 26.27
C CYS A 287 -3.84 -50.27 27.63
N VAL A 288 -4.24 -51.05 28.64
CA VAL A 288 -4.21 -50.64 30.04
C VAL A 288 -2.83 -51.03 30.61
N PRO A 289 -2.08 -50.11 31.23
CA PRO A 289 -0.82 -50.46 31.87
C PRO A 289 -1.06 -51.34 33.09
N PHE A 290 -0.21 -52.34 33.28
CA PHE A 290 -0.20 -53.22 34.45
C PHE A 290 1.23 -53.38 34.95
N ASN A 291 1.42 -53.30 36.26
CA ASN A 291 2.75 -53.39 36.86
C ASN A 291 3.15 -54.87 37.00
N VAL A 292 4.35 -55.20 36.53
CA VAL A 292 4.96 -56.54 36.69
C VAL A 292 6.38 -56.41 37.21
N THR A 293 6.78 -57.38 38.02
CA THR A 293 8.15 -57.51 38.50
C THR A 293 8.80 -58.70 37.79
N PHE A 294 9.89 -58.45 37.06
CA PHE A 294 10.67 -59.50 36.41
C PHE A 294 11.75 -60.01 37.37
N GLY A 295 11.90 -61.33 37.47
CA GLY A 295 13.10 -61.95 38.02
C GLY A 295 14.17 -62.13 36.94
N ALA A 296 15.44 -62.17 37.33
CA ALA A 296 16.52 -62.58 36.42
C ALA A 296 16.77 -64.08 36.57
N GLU A 297 16.66 -64.83 35.47
CA GLU A 297 16.98 -66.27 35.44
C GLU A 297 18.25 -66.51 34.62
N ARG A 298 19.18 -67.30 35.17
CA ARG A 298 20.42 -67.65 34.47
C ARG A 298 20.17 -68.82 33.52
N THR A 299 20.29 -68.56 32.22
CA THR A 299 20.20 -69.58 31.16
C THR A 299 21.60 -69.98 30.67
N LYS A 300 21.66 -70.91 29.71
CA LYS A 300 22.91 -71.31 29.05
C LYS A 300 23.52 -70.21 28.17
N CYS A 301 22.75 -69.18 27.82
CA CYS A 301 23.17 -68.09 26.94
C CYS A 301 23.08 -66.72 27.63
N GLY A 302 22.98 -66.67 28.95
CA GLY A 302 22.94 -65.42 29.70
C GLY A 302 21.81 -65.27 30.71
N TYR A 303 21.78 -64.12 31.38
CA TYR A 303 20.69 -63.73 32.27
C TYR A 303 19.50 -63.21 31.46
N GLN A 304 18.36 -63.87 31.61
CA GLN A 304 17.12 -63.56 30.90
C GLN A 304 16.06 -63.05 31.89
N PRO A 305 15.36 -61.92 31.61
CA PRO A 305 14.23 -61.50 32.43
C PRO A 305 13.06 -62.47 32.29
N ARG A 306 12.48 -62.90 33.40
CA ARG A 306 11.36 -63.85 33.46
C ARG A 306 10.22 -63.31 34.31
N PHE A 307 9.00 -63.47 33.79
CA PHE A 307 7.74 -63.23 34.50
C PHE A 307 6.80 -64.40 34.18
N MET A 308 6.52 -65.26 35.18
CA MET A 308 5.79 -66.52 35.00
C MET A 308 6.40 -67.37 33.86
N ASN A 309 5.64 -67.66 32.80
CA ASN A 309 6.06 -68.40 31.61
C ASN A 309 6.37 -67.47 30.42
N TYR A 310 6.66 -66.19 30.68
CA TYR A 310 6.96 -65.18 29.68
C TYR A 310 8.32 -64.52 29.94
N THR A 311 8.91 -63.98 28.88
CA THR A 311 10.05 -63.04 28.93
C THR A 311 9.66 -61.74 28.21
N LEU A 312 10.42 -60.68 28.45
CA LEU A 312 10.29 -59.44 27.70
C LEU A 312 10.83 -59.64 26.28
N ALA A 313 10.15 -59.13 25.25
CA ALA A 313 10.70 -59.17 23.89
C ALA A 313 11.83 -58.16 23.71
N HIS A 314 12.72 -58.38 22.72
CA HIS A 314 13.82 -57.45 22.40
C HIS A 314 13.40 -56.00 22.15
N ASN A 315 12.15 -55.76 21.73
CA ASN A 315 11.64 -54.41 21.52
C ASN A 315 11.21 -53.71 22.81
N GLY A 316 11.17 -54.38 23.97
CA GLY A 316 10.79 -53.83 25.27
C GLY A 316 9.29 -53.63 25.50
N TRP A 317 8.42 -53.90 24.51
CA TRP A 317 7.00 -53.49 24.53
C TRP A 317 5.99 -54.64 24.56
N LYS A 318 6.43 -55.90 24.62
CA LYS A 318 5.53 -57.06 24.70
C LYS A 318 6.15 -58.17 25.52
N LEU A 319 5.29 -58.92 26.22
CA LEU A 319 5.63 -60.25 26.72
C LEU A 319 5.59 -61.24 25.54
N VAL A 320 6.56 -62.15 25.51
CA VAL A 320 6.60 -63.30 24.60
C VAL A 320 6.75 -64.59 25.41
N PRO A 321 6.26 -65.74 24.92
CA PRO A 321 6.47 -67.02 25.60
C PRO A 321 7.95 -67.22 25.93
N TYR A 322 8.25 -67.66 27.14
CA TYR A 322 9.61 -67.91 27.57
C TYR A 322 10.23 -69.03 26.73
N ASN A 323 11.38 -68.75 26.12
CA ASN A 323 12.24 -69.73 25.47
C ASN A 323 13.65 -69.57 26.06
N PRO A 324 14.37 -70.64 26.43
CA PRO A 324 15.78 -70.55 26.78
C PRO A 324 16.57 -69.87 25.66
N CYS A 325 17.52 -69.00 26.02
CA CYS A 325 18.34 -68.25 25.05
C CYS A 325 17.54 -67.31 24.12
N TYR A 326 16.36 -66.81 24.54
CA TYR A 326 15.69 -65.73 23.82
C TYR A 326 16.49 -64.42 23.94
N TRP A 327 17.11 -64.17 25.10
CA TRP A 327 18.15 -63.15 25.27
C TRP A 327 19.53 -63.83 25.23
N PRO A 328 20.31 -63.69 24.15
CA PRO A 328 21.73 -64.03 24.15
C PRO A 328 22.57 -62.92 24.81
N ASP A 329 23.61 -63.33 25.55
CA ASP A 329 24.73 -62.48 26.02
C ASP A 329 25.51 -61.84 24.85
#